data_AF-A0A9J6E098-F1
#
_entry.id   AF-A0A9J6E098-F1
#
_cell.length_a   1.000
_cell.length_b   1.000
_cell.length_c   1.000
_cell.angle_alpha   90.00
_cell.angle_beta   90.00
_cell.angle_gamma   90.00
#
_symmetry.space_group_name_H-M   'P 1'
#
loop_
_entity.id
_entity.type
_entity.pdbx_description
1 polymer ?
#
loop_
_entity_poly.entity_id
_entity_poly.type
_entity_poly.pdbx_seq_one_letter_code
_entity_poly.pdbx_strand_id
1 'polypeptide(L)'
;MGRREHHDTGGGLSARPYHRASRTKRQRCRLILLYAGSEDGFLNSACLLFRAAKRSGDYHTEMDLPRFEKWFVEQLLPNIKPCSVIVMDKRPPRESSNIVVSKG
;
A
#
# COMPACT_ATOMS: atom_id res chain seq x y z
N MET A 1 74.70 -19.51 -18.45
CA MET A 1 74.18 -20.64 -17.64
C MET A 1 73.72 -20.09 -16.31
N GLY A 2 72.55 -20.50 -15.83
CA GLY A 2 72.05 -20.20 -14.48
C GLY A 2 70.74 -19.40 -14.43
N ARG A 3 69.61 -20.04 -14.76
CA ARG A 3 68.27 -19.64 -14.28
C ARG A 3 68.23 -19.84 -12.76
N ARG A 4 67.53 -18.96 -12.04
CA ARG A 4 66.63 -19.39 -10.96
C ARG A 4 65.56 -18.33 -10.69
N GLU A 5 64.34 -18.80 -10.87
CA GLU A 5 63.06 -18.16 -10.60
C GLU A 5 62.65 -18.31 -9.14
N HIS A 6 61.85 -17.33 -8.70
CA HIS A 6 60.81 -17.37 -7.65
C HIS A 6 61.22 -17.70 -6.20
N HIS A 7 60.73 -16.89 -5.25
CA HIS A 7 59.61 -17.30 -4.39
C HIS A 7 59.19 -16.12 -3.48
N ASP A 8 58.13 -15.45 -3.90
CA ASP A 8 57.29 -14.58 -3.07
C ASP A 8 56.70 -15.41 -1.92
N THR A 9 57.02 -15.06 -0.68
CA THR A 9 56.50 -15.75 0.52
C THR A 9 55.40 -14.91 1.15
N GLY A 10 54.21 -15.05 0.56
CA GLY A 10 52.95 -15.28 1.26
C GLY A 10 52.62 -14.38 2.47
N GLY A 11 52.17 -13.15 2.20
CA GLY A 11 51.32 -12.41 3.13
C GLY A 11 49.96 -13.10 3.29
N GLY A 12 49.87 -14.05 4.22
CA GLY A 12 48.65 -14.80 4.53
C GLY A 12 47.70 -14.06 5.47
N LEU A 13 47.21 -12.87 5.10
CA LEU A 13 46.00 -12.33 5.72
C LEU A 13 44.80 -13.02 5.08
N SER A 14 44.30 -14.06 5.74
CA SER A 14 43.03 -14.69 5.43
C SER A 14 41.94 -13.62 5.43
N ALA A 15 41.60 -13.15 4.22
CA ALA A 15 40.45 -12.28 4.00
C ALA A 15 39.20 -13.11 4.32
N ARG A 16 38.73 -13.00 5.56
CA ARG A 16 37.42 -13.56 5.93
C ARG A 16 36.39 -12.91 5.01
N PRO A 17 35.61 -13.67 4.23
CA PRO A 17 34.58 -13.08 3.41
C PRO A 17 33.61 -12.39 4.36
N TYR A 18 33.51 -11.05 4.24
CA TYR A 18 32.47 -10.30 4.89
C TYR A 18 31.17 -10.76 4.23
N HIS A 19 30.54 -11.79 4.80
CA HIS A 19 29.19 -12.16 4.44
C HIS A 19 28.34 -10.95 4.75
N ARG A 20 28.09 -10.15 3.71
CA ARG A 20 27.09 -9.09 3.74
C ARG A 20 25.79 -9.81 4.06
N ALA A 21 25.40 -9.78 5.33
CA ALA A 21 24.10 -10.27 5.76
C ALA A 21 23.09 -9.68 4.78
N SER A 22 22.42 -10.57 4.04
CA SER A 22 21.37 -10.16 3.13
C SER A 22 20.35 -9.43 3.99
N ARG A 23 20.23 -8.11 3.79
CA ARG A 23 19.18 -7.34 4.44
C ARG A 23 17.87 -8.04 4.07
N THR A 24 17.24 -8.69 5.04
CA THR A 24 15.90 -9.25 4.87
C THR A 24 15.03 -8.10 4.37
N LYS A 25 14.48 -8.28 3.16
CA LYS A 25 13.71 -7.24 2.48
C LYS A 25 12.48 -6.98 3.34
N ARG A 26 12.47 -5.89 4.11
CA ARG A 26 11.30 -5.52 4.93
C ARG A 26 10.08 -5.48 4.01
N GLN A 27 9.17 -6.41 4.23
CA GLN A 27 7.94 -6.51 3.46
C GLN A 27 7.06 -5.33 3.86
N ARG A 28 7.01 -4.31 3.00
CA ARG A 28 6.06 -3.20 3.15
C ARG A 28 4.67 -3.74 2.87
N CYS A 29 3.83 -3.75 3.92
CA CYS A 29 2.39 -3.99 3.80
C CYS A 29 1.70 -2.64 3.87
N ARG A 30 0.86 -2.36 2.87
CA ARG A 30 -0.02 -1.20 2.87
C ARG A 30 -1.44 -1.70 3.13
N LEU A 31 -2.18 -0.98 3.95
CA LEU A 31 -3.59 -1.20 4.18
C LEU A 31 -4.37 -0.09 3.47
N ILE A 32 -5.47 -0.46 2.86
CA ILE A 32 -6.43 0.44 2.24
C ILE A 32 -7.67 0.40 3.12
N LEU A 33 -8.07 1.58 3.62
CA LEU A 33 -9.26 1.77 4.42
C LEU A 33 -10.22 2.64 3.63
N LEU A 34 -11.44 2.15 3.46
CA LEU A 34 -12.59 2.91 3.01
C LEU A 34 -13.59 2.94 4.15
N TYR A 35 -13.97 4.16 4.56
CA TYR A 35 -14.83 4.34 5.72
C TYR A 35 -15.74 5.54 5.52
N ALA A 36 -16.92 5.50 6.15
CA ALA A 36 -17.88 6.58 6.10
C ALA A 36 -18.20 7.08 7.50
N GLY A 37 -18.29 8.41 7.63
CA GLY A 37 -18.78 9.09 8.81
C GLY A 37 -20.04 9.87 8.50
N SER A 38 -20.87 10.03 9.52
CA SER A 38 -21.99 10.96 9.57
C SER A 38 -21.78 11.95 10.73
N GLU A 39 -22.76 12.83 10.94
CA GLU A 39 -22.81 13.72 12.10
C GLU A 39 -22.76 12.96 13.45
N ASP A 40 -23.27 11.73 13.49
CA ASP A 40 -23.25 10.87 14.68
C ASP A 40 -21.93 10.11 14.88
N GLY A 41 -20.95 10.33 14.00
CA GLY A 41 -19.66 9.63 14.00
C GLY A 41 -19.52 8.60 12.89
N PHE A 42 -18.61 7.65 13.05
CA PHE A 42 -18.32 6.67 12.01
C PHE A 42 -19.37 5.54 11.93
N LEU A 43 -19.76 5.18 10.70
CA LEU A 43 -20.66 4.05 10.45
C LEU A 43 -19.87 2.75 10.42
N ASN A 44 -19.74 2.07 11.56
CA ASN A 44 -19.01 0.78 11.67
C ASN A 44 -19.39 -0.24 10.56
N SER A 45 -20.66 -0.24 10.12
CA SER A 45 -21.17 -1.11 9.06
C SER A 45 -20.64 -0.79 7.65
N ALA A 46 -20.00 0.36 7.45
CA ALA A 46 -19.38 0.81 6.21
C ALA A 46 -17.85 0.83 6.29
N CYS A 47 -17.24 0.09 7.23
CA CYS A 47 -15.78 -0.07 7.30
C CYS A 47 -15.30 -1.18 6.37
N LEU A 48 -14.52 -0.81 5.35
CA LEU A 48 -13.84 -1.76 4.47
C LEU A 48 -12.33 -1.59 4.60
N LEU A 49 -11.66 -2.60 5.17
CA LEU A 49 -10.21 -2.66 5.35
C LEU A 49 -9.64 -3.84 4.57
N PHE A 50 -8.68 -3.58 3.68
CA PHE A 50 -7.99 -4.65 2.95
C PHE A 50 -6.51 -4.35 2.74
N ARG A 51 -5.72 -5.40 2.49
CA ARG A 51 -4.29 -5.25 2.19
C ARG A 51 -4.13 -4.91 0.72
N ALA A 52 -3.23 -3.97 0.45
CA ALA A 52 -2.83 -3.67 -0.91
C ALA A 52 -2.16 -4.88 -1.58
N ALA A 53 -2.57 -5.20 -2.79
CA ALA A 53 -2.01 -6.25 -3.62
C ALA A 53 -0.60 -5.89 -4.10
N LYS A 54 -0.35 -4.63 -4.50
CA LYS A 54 0.98 -4.20 -4.94
C LYS A 54 1.80 -3.69 -3.77
N ARG A 55 3.00 -4.26 -3.64
CA ARG A 55 3.94 -3.99 -2.55
C ARG A 55 4.82 -2.75 -2.80
N SER A 56 4.82 -2.23 -4.02
CA SER A 56 5.60 -1.05 -4.46
C SER A 56 4.88 -0.34 -5.62
N GLY A 57 5.14 0.96 -5.80
CA GLY A 57 4.48 1.79 -6.84
C GLY A 57 3.22 2.49 -6.36
N ASP A 58 2.50 3.11 -7.31
CA ASP A 58 1.22 3.78 -7.10
C ASP A 58 0.13 2.74 -6.73
N TYR A 59 -0.50 2.97 -5.58
CA TYR A 59 -1.55 2.11 -5.03
C TYR A 59 -2.95 2.62 -5.38
N HIS A 60 -3.09 3.81 -5.99
CA HIS A 60 -4.38 4.39 -6.34
C HIS A 60 -5.20 3.52 -7.32
N THR A 61 -4.56 2.57 -8.01
CA THR A 61 -5.24 1.61 -8.89
C THR A 61 -5.88 0.41 -8.16
N GLU A 62 -5.65 0.26 -6.86
CA GLU A 62 -6.05 -0.95 -6.12
C GLU A 62 -7.45 -0.88 -5.51
N MET A 63 -8.01 0.33 -5.38
CA MET A 63 -9.45 0.49 -5.25
C MET A 63 -10.03 0.43 -6.66
N ASP A 64 -10.48 -0.75 -7.08
CA ASP A 64 -11.16 -0.91 -8.35
C ASP A 64 -12.66 -0.57 -8.21
N LEU A 65 -13.23 -0.14 -9.33
CA LEU A 65 -14.63 0.25 -9.41
C LEU A 65 -15.58 -0.83 -8.85
N PRO A 66 -15.41 -2.14 -9.14
CA PRO A 66 -16.30 -3.17 -8.62
C PRO A 66 -16.29 -3.31 -7.10
N ARG A 67 -15.12 -3.21 -6.44
CA ARG A 67 -15.06 -3.27 -4.96
C ARG A 67 -15.72 -2.05 -4.35
N PHE A 68 -15.50 -0.88 -4.95
CA PHE A 68 -16.12 0.35 -4.50
C PHE A 68 -17.64 0.31 -4.64
N GLU A 69 -18.15 -0.07 -5.82
CA GLU A 69 -19.60 -0.19 -6.07
C GLU A 69 -20.26 -1.19 -5.12
N LYS A 70 -19.61 -2.35 -4.92
CA LYS A 70 -20.08 -3.34 -3.97
C LYS A 70 -20.20 -2.77 -2.56
N TRP A 71 -19.14 -2.11 -2.06
CA TRP A 71 -19.19 -1.45 -0.76
C TRP A 71 -20.26 -0.36 -0.71
N PHE A 72 -20.39 0.44 -1.76
CA PHE A 72 -21.33 1.55 -1.80
C PHE A 72 -22.77 1.04 -1.70
N VAL A 73 -23.14 0.03 -2.49
CA VAL A 73 -24.49 -0.53 -2.55
C VAL A 73 -24.81 -1.41 -1.35
N GLU A 74 -23.88 -2.28 -0.93
CA GLU A 74 -24.15 -3.29 0.09
C GLU A 74 -23.89 -2.81 1.52
N GLN A 75 -22.98 -1.84 1.72
CA GLN A 75 -22.57 -1.39 3.05
C GLN A 75 -22.94 0.07 3.30
N LEU A 76 -22.64 0.99 2.40
CA LEU A 76 -22.90 2.41 2.66
C LEU A 76 -24.39 2.73 2.58
N LEU A 77 -25.00 2.52 1.40
CA LEU A 77 -26.37 2.94 1.13
C LEU A 77 -27.41 2.40 2.13
N PRO A 78 -27.35 1.14 2.59
CA PRO A 78 -28.35 0.62 3.53
C PRO A 78 -28.21 1.22 4.93
N ASN A 79 -27.02 1.69 5.30
CA ASN A 79 -26.70 2.12 6.67
C ASN A 79 -26.74 3.63 6.87
N ILE A 80 -26.81 4.43 5.80
CA ILE A 80 -26.99 5.89 5.90
C ILE A 80 -28.47 6.27 6.02
N LYS A 81 -28.73 7.32 6.80
CA LYS A 81 -30.07 7.90 6.98
C LYS A 81 -30.63 8.37 5.63
N PRO A 82 -31.96 8.29 5.42
CA PRO A 82 -32.59 8.93 4.27
C PRO A 82 -32.30 10.44 4.24
N CYS A 83 -32.40 11.06 3.07
CA CYS A 83 -32.09 12.48 2.86
C CYS A 83 -30.64 12.88 3.21
N SER A 84 -29.70 11.94 3.10
CA SER A 84 -28.28 12.21 3.34
C SER A 84 -27.56 12.67 2.08
N VAL A 85 -26.59 13.57 2.26
CA VAL A 85 -25.62 13.95 1.22
C VAL A 85 -24.31 13.23 1.49
N ILE A 86 -23.84 12.45 0.52
CA ILE A 86 -22.56 11.76 0.54
C ILE A 86 -21.54 12.65 -0.16
N VAL A 87 -20.50 13.05 0.57
CA VAL A 87 -19.34 13.76 0.02
C VAL A 87 -18.16 12.81 0.01
N MET A 88 -17.58 12.58 -1.17
CA MET A 88 -16.45 11.69 -1.35
C MET A 88 -15.22 12.46 -1.84
N ASP A 89 -14.16 12.44 -1.03
CA ASP A 89 -12.86 12.93 -1.45
C ASP A 89 -12.18 11.85 -2.31
N LYS A 90 -12.02 12.17 -3.60
CA LYS A 90 -11.16 11.41 -4.50
C LYS A 90 -9.95 12.27 -4.79
N ARG A 91 -8.76 11.69 -4.63
CA ARG A 91 -7.52 12.30 -5.10
C ARG A 91 -7.07 11.66 -6.42
N PRO A 92 -7.53 12.16 -7.59
CA PRO A 92 -6.88 11.91 -8.86
C PRO A 92 -5.39 12.28 -8.79
N PRO A 93 -4.52 11.65 -9.61
CA PRO A 93 -3.09 11.95 -9.61
C PRO A 93 -2.71 13.41 -9.90
N ARG A 94 -3.67 14.28 -10.28
CA ARG A 94 -3.40 15.65 -10.74
C ARG A 94 -4.39 16.74 -10.33
N GLU A 95 -5.55 16.44 -9.76
CA GLU A 95 -6.52 17.46 -9.33
C GLU A 95 -7.55 16.83 -8.39
N SER A 96 -7.87 17.45 -7.26
CA SER A 96 -8.86 16.94 -6.30
C SER A 96 -10.27 17.32 -6.75
N SER A 97 -11.15 16.33 -6.90
CA SER A 97 -12.57 16.54 -7.21
C SER A 97 -13.41 15.83 -6.17
N ASN A 98 -14.28 16.58 -5.49
CA ASN A 98 -15.26 16.00 -4.59
C ASN A 98 -16.47 15.54 -5.41
N ILE A 99 -16.91 14.29 -5.21
CA ILE A 99 -18.16 13.80 -5.79
C ILE A 99 -19.23 13.91 -4.71
N VAL A 100 -20.35 14.56 -5.05
CA VAL A 100 -21.51 14.71 -4.16
C VAL A 100 -22.66 13.87 -4.70
N VAL A 101 -23.21 12.98 -3.87
CA VAL A 101 -24.35 12.13 -4.20
C VAL A 101 -25.41 12.26 -3.11
N SER A 102 -26.67 12.49 -3.48
CA SER A 102 -27.79 12.57 -2.54
C SER A 102 -28.61 11.28 -2.53
N LYS A 103 -28.93 10.75 -1.34
CA LYS A 103 -29.90 9.67 -1.16
C LYS A 103 -31.27 10.28 -0.87
N GLY A 104 -32.23 10.06 -1.77
CA GLY A 104 -33.64 10.45 -1.61
C GLY A 104 -34.42 9.58 -0.64
#